data_AF-A0ABD7LN26-F1
#
_entry.id   AF-A0ABD7LN26-F1
#
_cell.length_a   1.000
_cell.length_b   1.000
_cell.length_c   1.000
_cell.angle_alpha   90.00
_cell.angle_beta   90.00
_cell.angle_gamma   90.00
#
_symmetry.space_group_name_H-M   'P 1'
#
loop_
_entity.id
_entity.type
_entity.pdbx_description
1 polymer ?
#
loop_
_entity_poly.entity_id
_entity_poly.type
_entity_poly.pdbx_seq_one_letter_code
_entity_poly.pdbx_strand_id
1 'polypeptide(L)'
;MKKLLLTAALLAPLAAVADDAYVYPFAGMKVGTTVENEFPTILYTAKKCDLPLANAKNMRRYESYRGVWDIGCWGETIDGDAVIVVPQMPMKSMPLNVLARADVKRSGETTTMTIKALPTYGR
;
A
#
# COMPACT_ATOMS: atom_id res chain seq x y z
N MET A 1 -41.10 4.16 37.60
CA MET A 1 -40.67 4.98 36.44
C MET A 1 -39.30 4.50 35.98
N LYS A 2 -39.03 4.59 34.68
CA LYS A 2 -38.12 3.75 33.88
C LYS A 2 -36.64 3.78 34.32
N LYS A 3 -36.06 2.58 34.34
CA LYS A 3 -34.65 2.27 34.61
C LYS A 3 -33.76 2.89 33.54
N LEU A 4 -32.80 3.72 33.95
CA LEU A 4 -31.68 4.17 33.11
C LEU A 4 -30.67 3.03 33.01
N LEU A 5 -30.67 2.32 31.89
CA LEU A 5 -29.61 1.37 31.54
C LEU A 5 -28.55 2.12 30.74
N LEU A 6 -27.37 2.29 31.34
CA LEU A 6 -26.14 2.68 30.66
C LEU A 6 -25.79 1.62 29.62
N THR A 7 -25.88 1.97 28.34
CA THR A 7 -25.17 1.25 27.27
C THR A 7 -23.70 1.67 27.31
N ALA A 8 -22.88 0.90 28.03
CA ALA A 8 -21.43 0.93 27.89
C ALA A 8 -21.07 0.32 26.53
N ALA A 9 -20.86 1.17 25.53
CA ALA A 9 -20.32 0.74 24.25
C ALA A 9 -18.86 0.28 24.47
N LEU A 10 -18.62 -1.03 24.38
CA LEU A 10 -17.27 -1.58 24.26
C LEU A 10 -16.63 -1.00 23.00
N LEU A 11 -15.77 0.00 23.17
CA LEU A 11 -14.79 0.40 22.17
C LEU A 11 -13.80 -0.75 22.01
N ALA A 12 -14.14 -1.74 21.20
CA ALA A 12 -13.15 -2.68 20.70
C ALA A 12 -12.10 -1.86 19.93
N PRO A 13 -10.82 -1.93 20.30
CA PRO A 13 -9.79 -1.24 19.54
C PRO A 13 -9.82 -1.81 18.12
N LEU A 14 -10.15 -0.97 17.14
CA LEU A 14 -9.98 -1.27 15.73
C LEU A 14 -8.50 -1.56 15.52
N ALA A 15 -8.12 -2.83 15.51
CA ALA A 15 -6.80 -3.23 15.08
C ALA A 15 -6.61 -2.65 13.68
N ALA A 16 -5.66 -1.73 13.52
CA ALA A 16 -5.32 -1.17 12.23
C ALA A 16 -4.96 -2.34 11.30
N VAL A 17 -5.87 -2.66 10.39
CA VAL A 17 -5.73 -3.73 9.42
C VAL A 17 -4.58 -3.34 8.50
N ALA A 18 -3.55 -4.19 8.42
CA ALA A 18 -2.46 -3.96 7.49
C ALA A 18 -2.99 -4.11 6.06
N ASP A 19 -2.53 -3.24 5.16
CA ASP A 19 -2.93 -3.24 3.78
C ASP A 19 -2.03 -4.17 2.96
N ASP A 20 -2.62 -5.07 2.20
CA ASP A 20 -1.88 -5.83 1.19
C ASP A 20 -1.39 -4.90 0.08
N ALA A 21 -0.12 -5.03 -0.27
CA ALA A 21 0.52 -4.18 -1.27
C ALA A 21 1.64 -4.90 -2.01
N TYR A 22 1.95 -4.39 -3.20
CA TYR A 22 3.27 -4.52 -3.79
C TYR A 22 4.18 -3.40 -3.25
N VAL A 23 5.43 -3.73 -2.96
CA VAL A 23 6.42 -2.76 -2.48
C VAL A 23 7.72 -2.91 -3.27
N TYR A 24 8.42 -1.79 -3.42
CA TYR A 24 9.73 -1.81 -4.07
C TYR A 24 10.72 -2.62 -3.25
N PRO A 25 11.55 -3.45 -3.90
CA PRO A 25 12.53 -4.25 -3.18
C PRO A 25 13.64 -3.39 -2.59
N PHE A 26 14.09 -3.74 -1.39
CA PHE A 26 15.26 -3.15 -0.73
C PHE A 26 16.19 -4.25 -0.19
N ALA A 27 17.43 -3.86 0.10
CA ALA A 27 18.45 -4.79 0.59
C ALA A 27 18.02 -5.43 1.91
N GLY A 28 18.25 -6.74 2.04
CA GLY A 28 18.01 -7.47 3.28
C GLY A 28 16.56 -7.91 3.52
N MET A 29 15.63 -7.72 2.57
CA MET A 29 14.28 -8.25 2.67
C MET A 29 14.26 -9.76 2.89
N LYS A 30 13.44 -10.20 3.86
CA LYS A 30 13.22 -11.62 4.17
C LYS A 30 11.74 -11.87 4.42
N VAL A 31 11.18 -12.91 3.82
CA VAL A 31 9.79 -13.31 4.04
C VAL A 31 9.55 -13.56 5.54
N GLY A 32 8.42 -13.08 6.05
CA GLY A 32 8.02 -13.17 7.45
C GLY A 32 8.59 -12.07 8.35
N THR A 33 9.54 -11.27 7.87
CA THR A 33 10.10 -10.16 8.66
C THR A 33 9.26 -8.91 8.52
N THR A 34 9.09 -8.19 9.64
CA THR A 34 8.53 -6.84 9.65
C THR A 34 9.68 -5.86 9.74
N VAL A 35 9.72 -4.90 8.84
CA VAL A 35 10.72 -3.83 8.85
C VAL A 35 10.05 -2.47 8.88
N GLU A 36 10.73 -1.49 9.44
CA GLU A 36 10.43 -0.08 9.20
C GLU A 36 11.13 0.34 7.91
N ASN A 37 10.39 1.00 7.01
CA ASN A 37 10.93 1.54 5.78
C ASN A 37 10.70 3.05 5.80
N GLU A 38 11.79 3.81 5.85
CA GLU A 38 11.78 5.27 5.87
C GLU A 38 11.49 5.88 4.49
N PHE A 39 11.73 5.14 3.40
CA PHE A 39 11.52 5.60 2.01
C PHE A 39 10.64 4.62 1.22
N PRO A 40 9.41 4.34 1.70
CA PRO A 40 8.56 3.32 1.12
C PRO A 40 8.03 3.77 -0.25
N THR A 41 7.96 2.82 -1.18
CA THR A 41 7.15 2.92 -2.40
C THR A 41 6.15 1.76 -2.42
N ILE A 42 4.87 2.09 -2.48
CA ILE A 42 3.76 1.22 -2.10
C ILE A 42 2.67 1.28 -3.16
N LEU A 43 2.31 0.11 -3.68
CA LEU A 43 1.23 -0.12 -4.62
C LEU A 43 0.17 -0.95 -3.89
N TYR A 44 -0.76 -0.28 -3.21
CA TYR A 44 -1.81 -0.93 -2.44
C TYR A 44 -2.74 -1.74 -3.36
N THR A 45 -3.15 -2.95 -2.97
CA THR A 45 -4.00 -3.80 -3.83
C THR A 45 -5.49 -3.55 -3.62
N ALA A 46 -5.88 -3.11 -2.40
CA ALA A 46 -7.28 -2.91 -2.02
C ALA A 46 -7.69 -1.43 -1.89
N LYS A 47 -6.75 -0.51 -1.62
CA LYS A 47 -7.07 0.93 -1.49
C LYS A 47 -7.41 1.53 -2.84
N LYS A 48 -8.59 2.15 -2.95
CA LYS A 48 -9.03 2.85 -4.16
C LYS A 48 -8.16 4.08 -4.42
N CYS A 49 -8.01 4.43 -5.70
CA CYS A 49 -7.42 5.71 -6.05
C CYS A 49 -8.49 6.83 -6.02
N ASP A 50 -8.19 7.92 -5.32
CA ASP A 50 -9.10 9.06 -5.17
C ASP A 50 -8.71 10.26 -6.03
N LEU A 51 -7.72 10.12 -6.91
CA LEU A 51 -7.35 11.19 -7.84
C LEU A 51 -8.46 11.43 -8.88
N PRO A 52 -8.64 12.67 -9.35
CA PRO A 52 -9.69 13.02 -10.32
C PRO A 52 -9.32 12.61 -11.76
N LEU A 53 -9.02 11.33 -11.98
CA LEU A 53 -8.75 10.75 -13.29
C LEU A 53 -9.99 10.00 -13.79
N ALA A 54 -10.28 10.07 -15.09
CA ALA A 54 -11.47 9.45 -15.69
C ALA A 54 -11.65 7.96 -15.31
N ASN A 55 -10.55 7.21 -15.19
CA ASN A 55 -10.53 5.79 -14.84
C ASN A 55 -10.05 5.49 -13.42
N ALA A 56 -9.94 6.49 -12.53
CA ALA A 56 -9.44 6.30 -11.16
C ALA A 56 -10.19 5.22 -10.38
N LYS A 57 -11.51 5.08 -10.60
CA LYS A 57 -12.37 4.06 -9.98
C LYS A 57 -11.90 2.62 -10.22
N ASN A 58 -11.19 2.37 -11.32
CA ASN A 58 -10.66 1.04 -11.67
C ASN A 58 -9.24 0.85 -11.15
N MET A 59 -8.56 1.91 -10.73
CA MET A 59 -7.19 1.91 -10.27
C MET A 59 -7.10 1.75 -8.75
N ARG A 60 -5.88 1.63 -8.25
CA ARG A 60 -5.56 1.54 -6.82
C ARG A 60 -4.60 2.63 -6.40
N ARG A 61 -4.56 2.89 -5.11
CA ARG A 61 -3.71 3.92 -4.53
C ARG A 61 -2.25 3.54 -4.64
N TYR A 62 -1.45 4.49 -5.12
CA TYR A 62 0.01 4.47 -5.07
C TYR A 62 0.49 5.52 -4.07
N GLU A 63 1.50 5.17 -3.28
CA GLU A 63 2.19 6.13 -2.42
C GLU A 63 3.69 5.89 -2.47
N SER A 64 4.47 6.96 -2.55
CA SER A 64 5.92 6.91 -2.40
C SER A 64 6.40 8.05 -1.53
N TYR A 65 7.34 7.78 -0.64
CA TYR A 65 7.96 8.82 0.17
C TYR A 65 9.45 8.93 -0.12
N ARG A 66 9.87 10.15 -0.43
CA ARG A 66 11.27 10.53 -0.74
C ARG A 66 11.62 11.89 -0.14
N GLY A 67 11.15 12.14 1.08
CA GLY A 67 11.16 13.45 1.76
C GLY A 67 9.84 14.23 1.60
N VAL A 68 9.06 13.90 0.58
CA VAL A 68 7.64 14.29 0.42
C VAL A 68 6.84 13.10 -0.06
N TRP A 69 5.54 13.08 0.26
CA TRP A 69 4.63 12.03 -0.19
C TRP A 69 4.12 12.33 -1.60
N ASP A 70 4.52 11.48 -2.54
CA ASP A 70 3.94 11.41 -3.87
C ASP A 70 2.75 10.45 -3.84
N ILE A 71 1.56 10.97 -4.10
CA ILE A 71 0.31 10.20 -4.12
C ILE A 71 -0.17 10.05 -5.56
N GLY A 72 -0.39 8.79 -5.97
CA GLY A 72 -0.75 8.43 -7.33
C GLY A 72 -1.87 7.41 -7.42
N CYS A 73 -2.18 7.02 -8.65
CA CYS A 73 -2.91 5.81 -8.97
C CYS A 73 -1.96 4.80 -9.60
N TRP A 74 -2.22 3.50 -9.41
CA TRP A 74 -1.64 2.44 -10.23
C TRP A 74 -2.70 1.44 -10.68
N GLY A 75 -2.40 0.69 -11.74
CA GLY A 75 -3.21 -0.41 -12.22
C GLY A 75 -2.35 -1.48 -12.90
N GLU A 76 -2.86 -2.70 -12.97
CA GLU A 76 -2.19 -3.82 -13.65
C GLU A 76 -2.61 -3.88 -15.12
N THR A 77 -1.64 -4.10 -16.02
CA THR A 77 -1.87 -4.34 -17.45
C THR A 77 -2.12 -5.81 -17.73
N ILE A 78 -2.55 -6.14 -18.95
CA ILE A 78 -2.72 -7.53 -19.39
C ILE A 78 -1.41 -8.33 -19.38
N ASP A 79 -0.27 -7.64 -19.50
CA ASP A 79 1.06 -8.25 -19.50
C ASP A 79 1.62 -8.46 -18.09
N GLY A 80 0.87 -8.09 -17.04
CA GLY A 80 1.29 -8.19 -15.65
C GLY A 80 2.21 -7.05 -15.19
N ASP A 81 2.21 -5.92 -15.90
CA ASP A 81 2.92 -4.71 -15.50
C ASP A 81 2.05 -3.83 -14.59
N ALA A 82 2.68 -3.16 -13.63
CA ALA A 82 2.09 -2.02 -12.93
C ALA A 82 2.32 -0.73 -13.72
N VAL A 83 1.23 -0.09 -14.16
CA VAL A 83 1.25 1.27 -14.68
C VAL A 83 0.92 2.25 -13.55
N ILE A 84 1.82 3.21 -13.33
CA ILE A 84 1.75 4.19 -12.24
C ILE A 84 1.58 5.59 -12.84
N VAL A 85 0.60 6.30 -12.32
CA VAL A 85 0.26 7.68 -12.67
C VAL A 85 0.32 8.53 -11.42
N VAL A 86 1.21 9.52 -11.42
CA VAL A 86 1.32 10.51 -10.34
C VAL A 86 1.19 11.90 -10.94
N PRO A 87 0.45 12.83 -10.31
CA PRO A 87 0.29 14.18 -10.84
C PRO A 87 1.64 14.84 -11.15
N GLN A 88 1.72 15.50 -12.32
CA GLN A 88 2.89 16.27 -12.77
C GLN A 88 4.18 15.45 -12.97
N MET A 89 4.11 14.11 -12.91
CA MET A 89 5.23 13.23 -13.19
C MET A 89 4.98 12.41 -14.45
N PRO A 90 6.03 12.02 -15.20
CA PRO A 90 5.90 11.03 -16.27
C PRO A 90 5.29 9.74 -15.75
N MET A 91 4.41 9.14 -16.56
CA MET A 91 3.90 7.80 -16.29
C MET A 91 5.06 6.81 -16.22
N LYS A 92 4.98 5.84 -15.31
CA LYS A 92 5.94 4.74 -15.21
C LYS A 92 5.24 3.40 -15.38
N SER A 93 5.93 2.42 -15.93
CA SER A 93 5.51 1.02 -16.00
C SER A 93 6.63 0.12 -15.49
N MET A 94 6.29 -0.99 -14.85
CA MET A 94 7.25 -2.07 -14.54
C MET A 94 6.53 -3.41 -14.34
N PRO A 95 7.18 -4.54 -14.59
CA PRO A 95 6.61 -5.85 -14.30
C PRO A 95 6.32 -6.02 -12.81
N LEU A 96 5.14 -6.51 -12.43
CA LEU A 96 4.81 -6.76 -11.03
C LEU A 96 5.73 -7.80 -10.37
N ASN A 97 6.29 -8.72 -11.15
CA ASN A 97 7.19 -9.77 -10.66
C ASN A 97 8.55 -9.26 -10.17
N VAL A 98 8.90 -7.98 -10.43
CA VAL A 98 10.09 -7.32 -9.86
C VAL A 98 9.82 -6.73 -8.47
N LEU A 99 8.56 -6.68 -8.04
CA LEU A 99 8.14 -6.13 -6.76
C LEU A 99 7.99 -7.23 -5.71
N ALA A 100 8.18 -6.87 -4.45
CA ALA A 100 7.85 -7.74 -3.31
C ALA A 100 6.38 -7.60 -2.94
N ARG A 101 5.81 -8.60 -2.26
CA ARG A 101 4.50 -8.50 -1.60
C ARG A 101 4.71 -8.27 -0.11
N ALA A 102 3.92 -7.37 0.47
CA ALA A 102 3.96 -7.08 1.90
C ALA A 102 2.58 -6.75 2.46
N ASP A 103 2.42 -6.96 3.77
CA ASP A 103 1.39 -6.30 4.56
C ASP A 103 1.95 -4.98 5.10
N VAL A 104 1.32 -3.87 4.74
CA VAL A 104 1.80 -2.52 5.03
C VAL A 104 0.95 -1.90 6.12
N LYS A 105 1.59 -1.39 7.17
CA LYS A 105 0.92 -0.64 8.22
C LYS A 105 1.57 0.72 8.38
N ARG A 106 0.74 1.76 8.25
CA ARG A 106 1.13 3.14 8.49
C ARG A 106 0.68 3.59 9.88
N SER A 107 1.58 4.16 10.66
CA SER A 107 1.30 4.72 11.98
C SER A 107 1.97 6.09 12.10
N GLY A 108 1.21 7.16 11.84
CA GLY A 108 1.75 8.51 11.72
C GLY A 108 2.68 8.64 10.52
N GLU A 109 3.95 8.93 10.79
CA GLU A 109 5.02 9.06 9.80
C GLU A 109 5.73 7.74 9.52
N THR A 110 5.67 6.78 10.45
CA THR A 110 6.30 5.47 10.30
C THR A 110 5.47 4.55 9.40
N THR A 111 6.15 3.90 8.47
CA THR A 111 5.59 2.81 7.65
C THR A 111 6.33 1.51 7.97
N THR A 112 5.58 0.51 8.41
CA THR A 112 6.08 -0.85 8.62
C THR A 112 5.56 -1.79 7.54
N MET A 113 6.39 -2.75 7.15
CA MET A 113 6.09 -3.71 6.09
C MET A 113 6.46 -5.12 6.55
N THR A 114 5.47 -6.00 6.65
CA THR A 114 5.70 -7.43 6.85
C THR A 114 5.81 -8.12 5.49
N ILE A 115 6.99 -8.59 5.13
CA ILE A 115 7.26 -9.15 3.80
C ILE A 115 6.60 -10.53 3.65
N LYS A 116 5.76 -10.70 2.63
CA LYS A 116 5.05 -11.95 2.32
C LYS A 116 5.69 -12.75 1.21
N ALA A 117 6.23 -12.07 0.20
CA ALA A 117 6.92 -12.72 -0.91
C ALA A 117 8.01 -11.79 -1.47
N LEU A 118 9.11 -12.40 -1.90
CA LEU A 118 10.18 -11.71 -2.61
C LEU A 118 9.86 -11.64 -4.12
N PRO A 119 10.48 -10.71 -4.87
CA PRO A 119 10.41 -10.69 -6.32
C PRO A 119 10.73 -12.06 -6.93
N THR A 120 10.07 -12.38 -8.03
CA THR A 120 10.27 -13.63 -8.79
C THR A 120 10.99 -13.41 -10.11
N TYR A 121 11.24 -12.16 -10.50
CA TYR A 121 12.04 -11.83 -11.68
C TYR A 121 13.43 -12.48 -11.62
N GLY A 122 13.81 -13.22 -12.68
CA GLY A 122 15.11 -13.89 -12.79
C GLY A 122 15.25 -15.18 -11.97
N ARG A 123 14.15 -15.73 -11.44
CA ARG A 123 14.11 -17.07 -10.82
C ARG A 123 13.51 -18.11 -11.76
#